data_AF-A0A4Y2VTC9-F1
#
_entry.id   AF-A0A4Y2VTC9-F1
#
_cell.length_a   1.000
_cell.length_b   1.000
_cell.length_c   1.000
_cell.angle_alpha   90.00
_cell.angle_beta   90.00
_cell.angle_gamma   90.00
#
_symmetry.space_group_name_H-M   'P 1'
#
loop_
_entity.id
_entity.type
_entity.pdbx_description
1 polymer ?
#
loop_
_entity_poly.entity_id
_entity_poly.type
_entity_poly.pdbx_seq_one_letter_code
_entity_poly.pdbx_strand_id
1 'polypeptide(L)'
;MGFLLSWLGFALIWWLICMAHGDFDHVGDENWKPCVADVHNFATAFLFSVETQHTIGYGSRCTSEECPEAIFIMCVQSITGVMIQCFMAGIVFAKLSRPKNRSQTLMFSRYACVCLRDGRLCFLFRVGDMRKSHIIGATISAQVIRRKTTLEGEVVPYYHTLLDVRF
;
A
#
# COMPACT_ATOMS: atom_id res chain seq x y z
N MET A 1 8.72 -5.77 -3.60
CA MET A 1 10.17 -5.48 -3.53
C MET A 1 10.66 -5.23 -2.11
N GLY A 2 9.95 -4.46 -1.27
CA GLY A 2 10.37 -4.19 0.13
C GLY A 2 10.69 -5.44 0.95
N PHE A 3 9.86 -6.49 0.89
CA PHE A 3 10.11 -7.75 1.61
C PHE A 3 11.41 -8.46 1.19
N LEU A 4 11.61 -8.67 -0.12
CA LEU A 4 12.82 -9.32 -0.64
C LEU A 4 14.10 -8.56 -0.26
N LEU A 5 14.07 -7.23 -0.31
CA LEU A 5 15.21 -6.40 0.11
C LEU A 5 15.49 -6.54 1.60
N SER A 6 14.46 -6.57 2.46
CA SER A 6 14.65 -6.80 3.89
C SER A 6 15.22 -8.18 4.19
N TRP A 7 14.73 -9.23 3.51
CA TRP A 7 15.25 -10.59 3.71
C TRP A 7 16.70 -10.70 3.26
N LEU A 8 17.06 -10.11 2.12
CA LEU A 8 18.45 -10.11 1.64
C LEU A 8 19.37 -9.30 2.56
N GLY A 9 18.90 -8.15 3.06
CA GLY A 9 19.66 -7.31 4.00
C GLY A 9 19.95 -8.03 5.31
N PHE A 10 18.94 -8.63 5.94
CA PHE A 10 19.13 -9.41 7.17
C PHE A 10 19.90 -10.71 6.93
N ALA A 11 19.71 -11.39 5.79
CA ALA A 11 20.51 -12.55 5.41
C ALA A 11 22.00 -12.22 5.34
N LEU A 12 22.35 -11.06 4.77
CA LEU A 12 23.73 -10.58 4.72
C LEU A 12 24.28 -10.32 6.13
N ILE A 13 23.49 -9.70 7.02
CA ILE A 13 23.91 -9.45 8.41
C ILE A 13 24.14 -10.77 9.15
N TRP A 14 23.21 -11.73 9.05
CA TRP A 14 23.36 -13.06 9.65
C TRP A 14 24.59 -13.79 9.14
N TRP A 15 24.81 -13.76 7.83
CA TRP A 15 25.97 -14.37 7.21
C TRP A 15 27.28 -13.73 7.68
N LEU A 16 27.32 -12.39 7.82
CA LEU A 16 28.48 -11.66 8.35
C LEU A 16 28.73 -11.97 9.84
N ILE A 17 27.70 -12.14 10.66
CA ILE A 17 27.85 -12.54 12.07
C ILE A 17 28.48 -13.92 12.16
N CYS A 18 27.92 -14.91 11.43
CA CYS A 18 28.45 -16.27 11.42
C CYS A 18 29.90 -16.30 10.87
N MET A 19 30.19 -15.48 9.85
CA MET A 19 31.55 -15.33 9.31
C MET A 19 32.52 -14.71 10.32
N ALA A 20 32.12 -13.65 11.01
CA ALA A 20 32.97 -12.94 11.97
C ALA A 20 33.23 -13.77 13.24
N HIS A 21 32.27 -14.58 13.65
CA HIS A 21 32.42 -15.52 14.75
C HIS A 21 33.31 -16.72 14.37
N GLY A 22 33.38 -17.08 13.09
CA GLY A 22 34.15 -18.24 12.59
C GLY A 22 33.32 -19.54 12.51
N ASP A 23 31.99 -19.43 12.47
CA ASP A 23 31.07 -20.58 12.45
C ASP A 23 31.26 -21.45 11.21
N PHE A 24 31.65 -20.86 10.09
CA PHE A 24 31.86 -21.58 8.84
C PHE A 24 33.12 -22.45 8.82
N ASP A 25 34.09 -22.16 9.69
CA ASP A 25 35.34 -22.93 9.78
C ASP A 25 35.22 -24.11 10.75
N HIS A 26 34.20 -24.11 11.62
CA HIS A 26 33.97 -25.12 12.67
C HIS A 26 32.71 -25.96 12.41
N VAL A 27 32.28 -26.08 11.14
CA VAL A 27 31.10 -26.87 10.78
C VAL A 27 31.30 -28.34 11.13
N GLY A 28 30.52 -28.85 12.09
CA GLY A 28 30.57 -30.24 12.55
C GLY A 28 31.52 -30.49 13.73
N ASP A 29 32.11 -29.45 14.32
CA ASP A 29 32.86 -29.56 15.58
C ASP A 29 31.90 -29.61 16.77
N GLU A 30 31.96 -30.69 17.56
CA GLU A 30 31.10 -30.86 18.75
C GLU A 30 31.46 -29.90 19.89
N ASN A 31 32.68 -29.34 19.90
CA ASN A 31 33.14 -28.41 20.92
C ASN A 31 32.82 -26.95 20.59
N TRP A 32 32.43 -26.66 19.34
CA TRP A 32 32.08 -25.32 18.90
C TRP A 32 30.57 -25.12 18.94
N LYS A 33 30.13 -24.04 19.56
CA LYS A 33 28.72 -23.65 19.53
C LYS A 33 28.54 -22.47 18.59
N PRO A 34 27.81 -22.65 17.47
CA PRO A 34 27.63 -21.58 16.50
C PRO A 34 26.63 -20.53 17.00
N CYS A 35 26.69 -19.31 16.47
CA CYS A 35 25.71 -18.27 16.78
C CYS A 35 24.30 -18.67 16.30
N VAL A 36 24.22 -19.36 15.16
CA VAL A 36 22.98 -19.92 14.60
C VAL A 36 23.23 -21.35 14.13
N ALA A 37 22.44 -22.29 14.65
CA ALA A 37 22.54 -23.69 14.24
C ALA A 37 22.16 -23.87 12.76
N ASP A 38 22.84 -24.81 12.08
CA ASP A 38 22.56 -25.23 10.70
C ASP A 38 22.62 -24.09 9.65
N VAL A 39 23.56 -23.15 9.85
CA VAL A 39 23.90 -22.10 8.88
C VAL A 39 25.32 -22.31 8.37
N HIS A 40 25.44 -22.82 7.14
CA HIS A 40 26.73 -23.22 6.53
C HIS A 40 27.15 -22.34 5.35
N ASN A 41 26.20 -21.63 4.73
CA ASN A 41 26.45 -20.76 3.60
C ASN A 41 25.43 -19.61 3.53
N PHE A 42 25.57 -18.72 2.54
CA PHE A 42 24.64 -17.60 2.36
C PHE A 42 23.20 -18.05 2.11
N ALA A 43 22.98 -19.18 1.43
CA ALA A 43 21.63 -19.67 1.17
C ALA A 43 20.92 -20.13 2.45
N THR A 44 21.63 -20.80 3.36
CA THR A 44 21.08 -21.18 4.68
C THR A 44 20.86 -19.96 5.58
N ALA A 45 21.72 -18.94 5.50
CA ALA A 45 21.52 -17.66 6.19
C ALA A 45 20.30 -16.90 5.64
N PHE A 46 20.08 -16.96 4.32
CA PHE A 46 18.90 -16.40 3.68
C PHE A 46 17.61 -17.11 4.11
N LEU A 47 17.62 -18.44 4.13
CA LEU A 47 16.50 -19.23 4.65
C LEU A 47 16.19 -18.87 6.11
N PHE A 48 17.21 -18.81 6.97
CA PHE A 48 17.04 -18.38 8.36
C PHE A 48 16.45 -16.96 8.46
N SER A 49 16.94 -16.02 7.65
CA SER A 49 16.40 -14.66 7.62
C SER A 49 14.93 -14.61 7.21
N VAL A 50 14.50 -15.46 6.27
CA VAL A 50 13.08 -15.55 5.87
C VAL A 50 12.27 -16.20 6.98
N GLU A 51 12.75 -17.32 7.53
CA GLU A 51 12.09 -18.06 8.62
C GLU A 51 11.85 -17.19 9.85
N THR A 52 12.84 -16.41 10.27
CA THR A 52 12.76 -15.49 11.41
C THR A 52 11.83 -14.30 11.11
N GLN A 53 11.96 -13.65 9.95
CA GLN A 53 11.16 -12.46 9.65
C GLN A 53 9.68 -12.79 9.37
N HIS A 54 9.38 -13.94 8.78
CA HIS A 54 8.00 -14.42 8.58
C HIS A 54 7.45 -15.21 9.77
N THR A 55 8.25 -15.38 10.82
CA THR A 55 7.87 -16.18 12.00
C THR A 55 7.42 -17.60 11.63
N ILE A 56 8.04 -18.19 10.59
CA ILE A 56 7.77 -19.58 10.19
C ILE A 56 8.44 -20.51 11.19
N GLY A 57 9.73 -20.25 11.48
CA GLY A 57 10.51 -20.94 12.50
C GLY A 57 10.44 -22.46 12.43
N TYR A 58 10.96 -23.08 11.36
CA TYR A 58 10.93 -24.54 11.20
C TYR A 58 11.66 -25.28 12.33
N GLY A 59 12.54 -24.60 13.06
CA GLY A 59 13.20 -25.11 14.26
C GLY A 59 14.51 -25.86 14.01
N SER A 60 14.84 -26.16 12.74
CA SER A 60 16.16 -26.71 12.38
C SER A 60 17.27 -25.67 12.49
N ARG A 61 16.95 -24.39 12.26
CA ARG A 61 17.86 -23.25 12.43
C ARG A 61 17.40 -22.42 13.62
N CYS A 62 18.22 -22.36 14.64
CA CYS A 62 17.93 -21.65 15.88
C CYS A 62 19.13 -20.82 16.32
N THR A 63 18.86 -19.62 16.84
CA THR A 63 19.86 -18.77 17.46
C THR A 63 20.30 -19.36 18.79
N SER A 64 21.59 -19.39 19.06
CA SER A 64 22.15 -19.76 20.36
C SER A 64 22.36 -18.54 21.26
N GLU A 65 22.61 -18.77 22.54
CA GLU A 65 22.94 -17.76 23.54
C GLU A 65 24.41 -17.30 23.53
N GLU A 66 25.26 -17.92 22.72
CA GLU A 66 26.71 -17.66 22.71
C GLU A 66 27.04 -16.26 22.17
N CYS A 67 26.28 -15.80 21.16
CA CYS A 67 26.55 -14.55 20.45
C CYS A 67 25.50 -13.47 20.80
N PRO A 68 25.81 -12.47 21.64
CA PRO A 68 24.86 -11.42 22.00
C PRO A 68 24.43 -10.56 20.80
N GLU A 69 25.29 -10.38 19.81
CA GLU A 69 24.98 -9.69 18.56
C GLU A 69 23.88 -10.39 17.75
N ALA A 70 23.82 -11.72 17.79
CA ALA A 70 22.78 -12.50 17.14
C ALA A 70 21.41 -12.23 17.78
N ILE A 71 21.35 -12.20 19.12
CA ILE A 71 20.13 -11.87 19.87
C ILE A 71 19.66 -10.45 19.55
N PHE A 72 20.59 -9.49 19.51
CA PHE A 72 20.27 -8.10 19.19
C PHE A 72 19.70 -7.96 17.76
N ILE A 73 20.34 -8.58 16.77
CA ILE A 73 19.86 -8.56 15.38
C ILE A 73 18.51 -9.26 15.24
N MET A 74 18.27 -10.37 15.95
CA MET A 74 16.98 -11.05 15.94
C MET A 74 15.84 -10.13 16.43
N CYS A 75 16.08 -9.35 17.48
CA CYS A 75 15.12 -8.35 17.99
C CYS A 75 14.85 -7.25 16.95
N VAL A 76 15.91 -6.67 16.37
CA VAL A 76 15.79 -5.61 15.35
C VAL A 76 15.06 -6.12 14.11
N GLN A 77 15.36 -7.34 13.68
CA GLN A 77 14.70 -8.00 12.54
C GLN A 77 13.22 -8.23 12.80
N SER A 78 12.86 -8.70 14.00
CA SER A 78 11.47 -8.94 14.38
C SER A 78 10.65 -7.64 14.38
N ILE A 79 11.18 -6.57 14.97
CA ILE A 79 10.52 -5.25 14.98
C ILE A 79 10.33 -4.74 13.55
N THR A 80 11.39 -4.81 12.74
CA THR A 80 11.35 -4.36 11.34
C THR A 80 10.36 -5.18 10.50
N GLY A 81 10.32 -6.49 10.70
CA GLY A 81 9.40 -7.40 10.02
C GLY A 81 7.94 -7.05 10.28
N VAL A 82 7.58 -6.86 11.56
CA VAL A 82 6.22 -6.46 11.96
C VAL A 82 5.85 -5.10 11.38
N MET A 83 6.77 -4.12 11.42
CA MET A 83 6.52 -2.79 10.85
C MET A 83 6.21 -2.86 9.35
N ILE A 84 7.03 -3.57 8.57
CA ILE A 84 6.80 -3.75 7.13
C ILE A 84 5.46 -4.43 6.85
N GLN A 85 5.11 -5.46 7.63
CA GLN A 85 3.84 -6.18 7.51
C GLN A 85 2.64 -5.26 7.80
N CYS A 86 2.68 -4.48 8.88
CA CYS A 86 1.63 -3.53 9.24
C CYS A 86 1.42 -2.47 8.15
N PHE A 87 2.50 -1.90 7.61
CA PHE A 87 2.39 -0.92 6.51
C PHE A 87 1.76 -1.53 5.26
N MET A 88 2.21 -2.72 4.85
CA MET A 88 1.69 -3.37 3.65
C MET A 88 0.21 -3.73 3.78
N ALA A 89 -0.18 -4.33 4.92
CA ALA A 89 -1.58 -4.62 5.21
C ALA A 89 -2.43 -3.34 5.24
N GLY A 90 -1.94 -2.27 5.88
CA GLY A 90 -2.61 -0.97 5.94
C GLY A 90 -2.82 -0.33 4.57
N ILE A 91 -1.81 -0.34 3.70
CA ILE A 91 -1.91 0.19 2.33
C ILE A 91 -2.89 -0.63 1.49
N VAL A 92 -2.82 -1.97 1.58
CA VAL A 92 -3.75 -2.84 0.86
C VAL A 92 -5.19 -2.61 1.33
N PHE A 93 -5.41 -2.55 2.64
CA PHE A 93 -6.72 -2.25 3.20
C PHE A 93 -7.23 -0.88 2.74
N ALA A 94 -6.43 0.18 2.86
CA ALA A 94 -6.80 1.52 2.40
C ALA A 94 -7.16 1.54 0.90
N LYS A 95 -6.43 0.78 0.08
CA LYS A 95 -6.70 0.65 -1.36
C LYS A 95 -8.02 -0.08 -1.65
N LEU A 96 -8.32 -1.14 -0.89
CA LEU A 96 -9.57 -1.91 -1.02
C LEU A 96 -10.78 -1.15 -0.48
N SER A 97 -10.60 -0.39 0.60
CA SER A 97 -11.64 0.46 1.20
C SER A 97 -11.99 1.67 0.33
N ARG A 98 -11.10 2.09 -0.59
CA ARG A 98 -11.38 3.22 -1.48
C ARG A 98 -12.56 2.87 -2.41
N PRO A 99 -13.66 3.64 -2.40
CA PRO A 99 -14.88 3.31 -3.15
C PRO A 99 -14.76 3.67 -4.65
N LYS A 100 -13.72 3.19 -5.34
CA LYS A 100 -13.44 3.51 -6.75
C LYS A 100 -14.58 3.06 -7.69
N ASN A 101 -15.22 1.93 -7.37
CA ASN A 101 -16.29 1.33 -8.18
C ASN A 101 -17.68 1.96 -7.95
N ARG A 102 -17.83 2.96 -7.04
CA ARG A 102 -19.12 3.65 -6.86
C ARG A 102 -19.42 4.64 -7.99
N SER A 103 -18.37 5.24 -8.59
CA SER A 103 -18.53 6.11 -9.77
C SER A 103 -19.15 5.41 -10.98
N GLN A 104 -19.02 4.08 -11.06
CA GLN A 104 -19.59 3.26 -12.15
C GLN A 104 -21.08 2.98 -11.99
N THR A 105 -21.66 3.19 -10.80
CA THR A 105 -23.09 2.93 -10.55
C THR A 105 -23.94 4.20 -10.49
N LEU A 106 -23.30 5.38 -10.50
CA LEU A 106 -23.94 6.66 -10.71
C LEU A 106 -24.05 6.92 -12.21
N MET A 107 -25.28 6.98 -12.72
CA MET A 107 -25.54 7.22 -14.13
C MET A 107 -26.16 8.59 -14.34
N PHE A 108 -25.74 9.25 -15.41
CA PHE A 108 -26.35 10.47 -15.92
C PHE A 108 -27.22 10.15 -17.14
N SER A 109 -28.27 10.94 -17.37
CA SER A 109 -29.05 10.84 -18.61
C SER A 109 -28.14 11.09 -19.81
N ARG A 110 -28.37 10.31 -20.88
CA ARG A 110 -27.63 10.47 -22.14
C ARG A 110 -27.83 11.84 -22.79
N TYR A 111 -29.00 12.43 -22.58
CA TYR A 111 -29.36 13.75 -23.08
C TYR A 111 -29.79 14.65 -21.93
N ALA A 112 -29.48 15.94 -22.06
CA ALA A 112 -30.05 17.00 -21.26
C ALA A 112 -31.11 17.72 -22.09
N CYS A 113 -32.15 18.24 -21.43
CA CYS A 113 -33.28 18.88 -22.08
C CYS A 113 -33.40 20.33 -21.63
N VAL A 114 -33.82 21.21 -22.53
CA VAL A 114 -34.25 22.57 -22.21
C VAL A 114 -35.76 22.63 -22.44
N CYS A 115 -36.52 22.99 -21.41
CA CYS A 115 -37.97 23.15 -21.53
C CYS A 115 -38.49 24.26 -20.62
N LEU A 116 -39.71 24.69 -20.89
CA LEU A 116 -40.43 25.62 -20.03
C LEU A 116 -41.12 24.82 -18.90
N ARG A 117 -40.84 25.18 -17.65
CA ARG A 117 -41.52 24.61 -16.47
C ARG A 117 -41.92 25.75 -15.54
N ASP A 118 -43.20 25.81 -15.20
CA ASP A 118 -43.79 26.91 -14.41
C ASP A 118 -43.45 28.31 -14.96
N GLY A 119 -43.50 28.45 -16.28
CA GLY A 119 -43.20 29.71 -16.99
C GLY A 119 -41.72 30.09 -17.04
N ARG A 120 -40.80 29.27 -16.52
CA ARG A 120 -39.36 29.52 -16.52
C ARG A 120 -38.64 28.54 -17.44
N LEU A 121 -37.63 29.02 -18.16
CA LEU A 121 -36.78 28.16 -18.98
C LEU A 121 -35.82 27.39 -18.07
N CYS A 122 -35.88 26.07 -18.11
CA CYS A 122 -35.10 25.17 -17.25
C CYS A 122 -34.20 24.27 -18.09
N PHE A 123 -32.96 24.09 -17.65
CA PHE A 123 -32.04 23.08 -18.15
C PHE A 123 -32.08 21.87 -17.21
N LEU A 124 -32.44 20.69 -17.72
CA LEU A 124 -32.64 19.49 -16.92
C LEU A 124 -31.73 18.35 -17.40
N PHE A 125 -31.21 17.60 -16.44
CA PHE A 125 -30.55 16.33 -16.64
C PHE A 125 -30.99 15.38 -15.51
N ARG A 126 -30.95 14.07 -15.76
CA ARG A 126 -31.30 13.07 -14.74
C ARG A 126 -30.04 12.41 -14.20
N VAL A 127 -30.03 12.16 -12.90
CA VAL A 127 -29.01 11.35 -12.22
C VAL A 127 -29.73 10.18 -11.54
N GLY A 128 -29.14 9.00 -11.58
CA GLY A 128 -29.66 7.81 -10.92
C GLY A 128 -28.55 7.00 -10.26
N ASP A 129 -28.86 6.40 -9.10
CA ASP A 129 -28.03 5.39 -8.46
C ASP A 129 -28.61 4.01 -8.74
N MET A 130 -27.82 3.12 -9.35
CA MET A 130 -28.22 1.75 -9.67
C MET A 130 -28.09 0.79 -8.48
N ARG A 131 -27.54 1.23 -7.34
CA ARG A 131 -27.41 0.41 -6.12
C ARG A 131 -28.63 0.56 -5.21
N LYS A 132 -28.88 -0.48 -4.40
CA LYS A 132 -29.90 -0.45 -3.34
C LYS A 132 -29.48 0.38 -2.12
N SER A 133 -28.18 0.62 -1.95
CA SER A 133 -27.65 1.42 -0.84
C SER A 133 -27.82 2.92 -1.12
N HIS A 134 -28.27 3.69 -0.12
CA HIS A 134 -28.40 5.14 -0.26
C HIS A 134 -27.06 5.89 -0.17
N ILE A 135 -26.95 7.00 -0.91
CA ILE A 135 -25.85 7.95 -0.80
C ILE A 135 -26.23 9.00 0.25
N ILE A 136 -25.48 9.04 1.35
CA ILE A 136 -25.63 10.04 2.40
C ILE A 136 -24.78 11.27 2.03
N GLY A 137 -25.34 12.48 2.21
CA GLY A 137 -24.63 13.73 1.93
C GLY A 137 -24.41 14.01 0.44
N ALA A 138 -25.32 13.56 -0.42
CA ALA A 138 -25.23 13.82 -1.86
C ALA A 138 -25.36 15.32 -2.16
N THR A 139 -24.35 15.89 -2.82
CA THR A 139 -24.37 17.25 -3.33
C THR A 139 -24.14 17.23 -4.84
N ILE A 140 -24.93 17.98 -5.59
CA ILE A 140 -24.79 18.10 -7.05
C ILE A 140 -24.27 19.49 -7.37
N SER A 141 -23.29 19.56 -8.25
CA SER A 141 -22.79 20.82 -8.80
C SER A 141 -22.60 20.67 -10.30
N ALA A 142 -23.02 21.67 -11.06
CA ALA A 142 -22.83 21.71 -12.51
C ALA A 142 -22.02 22.96 -12.88
N GLN A 143 -21.22 22.85 -13.94
CA GLN A 143 -20.41 23.95 -14.46
C GLN A 143 -20.57 24.02 -15.97
N VAL A 144 -20.68 25.22 -16.50
CA VAL A 144 -20.54 25.49 -17.93
C VAL A 144 -19.08 25.75 -18.22
N ILE A 145 -18.50 24.98 -19.12
CA ILE A 145 -17.13 25.17 -19.63
C ILE A 145 -17.25 25.74 -21.03
N ARG A 146 -16.72 26.94 -21.25
CA ARG A 146 -16.70 27.59 -22.56
C ARG A 146 -15.42 28.39 -22.75
N ARG A 147 -15.03 28.63 -24.00
CA ARG A 147 -14.01 29.63 -24.31
C ARG A 147 -14.56 31.02 -24.00
N LYS A 148 -13.78 31.85 -23.31
CA LYS A 148 -14.12 33.24 -23.00
C LYS A 148 -12.94 34.13 -23.36
N THR A 149 -13.21 35.25 -24.01
CA THR A 149 -12.21 36.33 -24.15
C THR A 149 -12.56 37.42 -23.14
N THR A 150 -11.57 37.88 -22.37
CA THR A 150 -11.75 38.98 -21.42
C THR A 150 -11.79 40.31 -22.16
N LEU A 151 -12.15 41.39 -21.45
CA LEU A 151 -12.22 42.73 -22.05
C LEU A 151 -10.82 43.25 -22.43
N GLU A 152 -9.79 42.76 -21.74
CA GLU A 152 -8.37 43.06 -21.95
C GLU A 152 -7.76 42.27 -23.13
N GLY A 153 -8.55 41.40 -23.78
CA GLY A 153 -8.13 40.59 -24.92
C GLY A 153 -7.52 39.23 -24.55
N GLU A 154 -7.50 38.85 -23.26
CA GLU A 154 -7.02 37.54 -22.85
C GLU A 154 -8.00 36.44 -23.26
N VAL A 155 -7.51 35.38 -23.90
CA VAL A 155 -8.33 34.22 -24.29
C VAL A 155 -8.17 33.11 -23.26
N VAL A 156 -9.25 32.80 -22.54
CA VAL A 156 -9.33 31.67 -21.60
C VAL A 156 -10.01 30.48 -22.31
N PRO A 157 -9.30 29.38 -22.60
CA PRO A 157 -9.85 28.25 -23.36
C PRO A 157 -10.95 27.48 -22.61
N TYR A 158 -10.77 27.28 -21.30
CA TYR A 158 -11.68 26.53 -20.44
C TYR A 158 -12.18 27.43 -19.31
N TYR A 159 -13.04 28.39 -19.62
CA TYR A 159 -13.63 29.24 -18.59
C TYR A 159 -14.79 28.50 -17.93
N HIS A 160 -14.67 28.25 -16.62
CA HIS A 160 -15.67 27.57 -15.80
C HIS A 160 -16.64 28.59 -15.19
N THR A 161 -17.94 28.37 -15.36
CA THR A 161 -19.00 29.13 -14.67
C THR A 161 -19.88 28.16 -13.92
N LEU A 162 -20.01 28.32 -12.60
CA LEU A 162 -20.87 27.49 -11.77
C LEU A 162 -22.34 27.76 -12.10
N LEU A 163 -23.14 26.70 -12.24
CA LEU A 163 -24.60 26.80 -12.38
C LEU A 163 -25.26 26.59 -11.02
N ASP A 164 -26.30 27.39 -10.73
CA ASP A 164 -27.19 27.15 -9.60
C ASP A 164 -28.08 25.94 -9.91
N VAL A 165 -27.72 24.77 -9.38
CA VAL A 165 -28.49 23.52 -9.54
C VAL A 165 -29.37 23.33 -8.33
N ARG A 166 -30.68 23.37 -8.54
CA ARG A 166 -31.69 23.11 -7.51
C ARG A 166 -32.29 21.73 -7.77
N PHE A 167 -32.34 20.89 -6.74
CA PHE A 167 -32.93 19.55 -6.78
C PHE A 167 -34.08 19.45 -5.79
#